data_AF-A0A6D2I4K6-F1
#
_entry.id   AF-A0A6D2I4K6-F1
#
_cell.length_a   1.000
_cell.length_b   1.000
_cell.length_c   1.000
_cell.angle_alpha   90.00
_cell.angle_beta   90.00
_cell.angle_gamma   90.00
#
_symmetry.space_group_name_H-M   'P 1'
#
loop_
_entity.id
_entity.type
_entity.pdbx_description
1 polymer ?
#
loop_
_entity_poly.entity_id
_entity_poly.type
_entity_poly.pdbx_seq_one_letter_code
_entity_poly.pdbx_strand_id
1 'polypeptide(L)' 'MLGDVSIAHHRDVMKLLRSRMETARLLGDYKLGPKIGCGSFSVVWLAKHRSSGLEVTAKEIDKKLLSPEVKGKSS' A
#
# COMPACT_ATOMS: atom_id res chain seq x y z
N MET A 1 -29.26 18.13 -18.29
CA MET A 1 -28.15 17.72 -17.39
C MET A 1 -28.64 16.55 -16.55
N LEU A 2 -28.60 15.33 -17.08
CA LEU A 2 -28.68 14.12 -16.25
C LEU A 2 -27.36 13.39 -16.47
N GLY A 3 -26.52 13.37 -15.45
CA GLY A 3 -25.24 12.69 -15.47
C GLY A 3 -25.45 11.19 -15.57
N ASP A 4 -24.62 10.55 -16.39
CA ASP A 4 -24.62 9.13 -16.67
C ASP A 4 -24.53 8.28 -15.39
N VAL A 5 -25.63 7.62 -15.01
CA VAL A 5 -25.60 6.54 -14.02
C VAL A 5 -25.16 5.28 -14.75
N SER A 6 -23.86 4.98 -14.70
CA SER A 6 -23.32 3.75 -15.26
C SER A 6 -23.61 2.57 -14.32
N ILE A 7 -24.54 1.68 -14.70
CA ILE A 7 -24.77 0.42 -14.01
C ILE A 7 -23.67 -0.55 -14.42
N ALA A 8 -22.71 -0.80 -13.51
CA ALA A 8 -21.68 -1.80 -13.71
C ALA A 8 -22.27 -3.22 -13.63
N HIS A 9 -21.93 -4.09 -14.57
CA HIS A 9 -22.36 -5.48 -14.50
C HIS A 9 -21.68 -6.20 -13.32
N HIS A 10 -22.39 -7.17 -12.72
CA HIS A 10 -21.86 -7.98 -11.62
C HIS A 10 -20.47 -8.57 -11.90
N ARG A 11 -20.21 -9.02 -13.14
CA ARG A 11 -18.89 -9.54 -13.55
C ARG A 11 -17.79 -8.49 -13.50
N ASP A 12 -18.09 -7.25 -13.86
CA ASP A 12 -17.13 -6.13 -13.85
C ASP A 12 -16.82 -5.69 -12.42
N VAL A 13 -17.84 -5.66 -11.55
CA VAL A 13 -17.67 -5.42 -10.10
C VAL A 13 -16.79 -6.51 -9.49
N MET A 14 -17.05 -7.79 -9.80
CA MET A 14 -16.26 -8.90 -9.27
C MET A 14 -14.81 -8.92 -9.80
N LYS A 15 -14.59 -8.50 -11.05
CA LYS A 15 -13.24 -8.35 -11.63
C LYS A 15 -12.48 -7.20 -10.97
N LEU A 16 -13.13 -6.08 -10.69
CA LEU A 16 -12.53 -4.96 -9.97
C LEU A 16 -12.21 -5.34 -8.53
N LEU A 17 -13.13 -5.99 -7.82
CA LEU A 17 -12.89 -6.47 -6.45
C LEU A 17 -11.73 -7.47 -6.42
N ARG A 18 -11.68 -8.44 -7.35
CA ARG A 18 -10.58 -9.39 -7.48
C ARG A 18 -9.24 -8.70 -7.77
N SER A 19 -9.21 -7.78 -8.74
CA SER A 19 -8.00 -6.99 -9.06
C SER A 19 -7.52 -6.16 -7.86
N ARG A 20 -8.43 -5.59 -7.05
CA ARG A 20 -8.07 -4.89 -5.80
C ARG A 20 -7.52 -5.82 -4.73
N MET A 21 -7.85 -7.11 -4.77
CA MET A 21 -7.36 -8.12 -3.82
C MET A 21 -6.04 -8.78 -4.24
N GLU A 22 -5.76 -8.85 -5.55
CA GLU A 22 -4.61 -9.60 -6.11
C GLU A 22 -3.26 -8.87 -6.00
N THR A 23 -3.24 -7.55 -5.82
CA THR A 23 -1.97 -6.78 -5.72
C THR A 23 -1.55 -6.48 -4.28
N ALA A 24 -1.90 -7.33 -3.33
CA ALA A 24 -1.47 -7.14 -1.96
C ALA A 24 0.03 -7.46 -1.82
N ARG A 25 0.86 -6.42 -1.88
CA ARG A 25 2.32 -6.52 -1.75
C ARG A 25 2.66 -7.10 -0.38
N LEU A 26 3.43 -8.18 -0.35
CA LEU A 26 3.92 -8.77 0.88
C LEU A 26 5.29 -8.18 1.25
N LEU A 27 5.47 -7.82 2.52
CA LEU A 27 6.75 -7.42 3.12
C LEU A 27 6.99 -8.28 4.35
N GLY A 28 7.83 -9.31 4.20
CA GLY A 28 7.99 -10.34 5.24
C GLY A 28 6.63 -10.96 5.58
N ASP A 29 6.25 -10.86 6.86
CA ASP A 29 4.97 -11.39 7.36
C ASP A 29 3.80 -10.42 7.30
N TYR A 30 4.00 -9.25 6.68
CA TYR A 30 2.98 -8.23 6.58
C TYR A 30 2.41 -8.14 5.17
N LYS A 31 1.09 -8.06 5.09
CA LYS A 31 0.34 -7.74 3.87
C LYS A 31 0.14 -6.23 3.81
N LEU A 32 0.76 -5.57 2.83
CA LEU A 32 0.51 -4.15 2.57
C LEU A 32 -0.89 -3.98 1.99
N GLY A 33 -1.61 -3.04 2.57
CA GLY A 33 -2.86 -2.50 2.09
C GLY A 33 -2.65 -1.16 1.38
N PRO A 34 -3.66 -0.28 1.41
CA PRO A 34 -3.59 1.00 0.70
C PRO A 34 -2.51 1.92 1.28
N LYS A 35 -2.00 2.80 0.42
CA LYS A 35 -1.21 3.96 0.85
C LYS A 35 -2.10 4.89 1.67
N ILE A 36 -1.63 5.28 2.85
CA ILE A 36 -2.35 6.19 3.76
C ILE A 36 -1.64 7.54 3.93
N GLY A 37 -0.40 7.68 3.46
CA GLY A 37 0.31 8.97 3.46
C GLY A 37 1.50 9.00 2.51
N CYS A 38 1.89 10.21 2.12
CA CYS A 38 3.13 10.47 1.38
C CYS A 38 3.81 11.73 1.92
N GLY A 39 5.13 11.66 2.07
CA GLY A 39 6.00 12.81 2.31
C GLY A 39 7.10 12.85 1.25
N SER A 40 7.98 13.83 1.33
CA SER A 40 9.01 14.11 0.31
C SER A 40 9.94 12.93 0.02
N PHE A 41 10.17 12.04 1.00
CA PHE A 41 11.13 10.93 0.91
C PHE A 41 10.54 9.58 1.32
N SER A 42 9.26 9.54 1.67
CA SER A 42 8.66 8.34 2.22
C SER A 42 7.19 8.20 1.89
N VAL A 43 6.74 6.96 1.77
CA VAL A 43 5.34 6.59 1.64
C VAL A 43 4.94 5.79 2.87
N VAL A 44 3.76 6.06 3.42
CA VAL A 44 3.20 5.32 4.55
C VAL A 44 2.05 4.47 4.05
N TRP A 45 2.11 3.18 4.36
CA TRP A 45 1.13 2.17 3.98
C TRP A 45 0.45 1.61 5.22
N LEU A 46 -0.83 1.26 5.10
CA LEU A 46 -1.46 0.35 6.06
C LEU A 46 -0.91 -1.06 5.82
N ALA A 47 -0.60 -1.80 6.87
CA ALA A 47 -0.15 -3.18 6.76
C ALA A 47 -0.79 -4.07 7.82
N LYS A 48 -0.96 -5.35 7.50
CA LYS A 48 -1.56 -6.33 8.41
C LYS A 48 -0.68 -7.56 8.53
N HIS A 49 -0.32 -7.93 9.76
CA HIS A 49 0.43 -9.15 10.02
C HIS A 49 -0.42 -10.39 9.68
N ARG A 50 0.13 -11.33 8.93
CA ARG A 50 -0.65 -12.46 8.37
C ARG A 50 -1.22 -13.40 9.41
N SER A 51 -0.47 -13.69 10.48
CA SER A 51 -0.89 -14.68 11.49
C SER A 51 -1.64 -14.07 12.66
N SER A 52 -1.16 -12.93 13.18
CA SER A 52 -1.81 -12.27 14.34
C SER A 52 -2.94 -11.32 13.94
N GLY A 53 -3.02 -10.91 12.68
CA GLY A 53 -3.97 -9.91 12.22
C GLY A 53 -3.69 -8.49 12.73
N LEU A 54 -2.55 -8.26 13.40
CA LEU A 54 -2.17 -6.95 13.91
C LEU A 54 -2.03 -5.94 12.76
N GLU A 55 -2.69 -4.80 12.90
CA GLU A 55 -2.63 -3.70 11.94
C GLU A 55 -1.58 -2.68 12.36
N VAL A 56 -0.69 -2.34 11.43
CA VAL A 56 0.46 -1.45 11.65
C VAL A 56 0.59 -0.47 10.50
N THR A 57 1.40 0.57 10.69
CA THR A 57 1.82 1.45 9.60
C THR A 57 3.23 1.07 9.14
N ALA A 58 3.42 0.92 7.83
CA ALA A 58 4.72 0.64 7.23
C ALA A 58 5.21 1.89 6.49
N LYS A 59 6.35 2.44 6.89
CA LYS A 59 6.96 3.62 6.26
C LYS A 59 8.08 3.17 5.31
N GLU A 60 7.79 3.21 4.02
CA GLU A 60 8.76 2.97 2.96
C GLU A 60 9.56 4.25 2.71
N ILE A 61 10.89 4.16 2.72
CA ILE A 61 11.80 5.30 2.57
C ILE A 61 12.64 5.08 1.31
N ASP A 62 12.66 6.08 0.42
CA ASP A 62 13.56 6.05 -0.73
C ASP A 62 14.99 6.37 -0.27
N LYS A 63 15.80 5.32 -0.12
CA LYS A 63 17.19 5.44 0.30
C LYS A 63 18.07 6.23 -0.68
N LYS A 64 17.63 6.47 -1.92
CA LYS A 64 18.36 7.31 -2.89
C LYS A 64 18.21 8.80 -2.60
N LEU A 65 17.13 9.18 -1.91
CA LEU A 65 16.83 10.56 -1.54
C LEU A 65 17.25 10.90 -0.10
N LEU A 66 17.76 9.91 0.64
CA LEU A 66 18.39 10.16 1.93
C LEU A 66 19.73 10.86 1.72
N SER A 67 19.94 11.96 2.44
CA SER A 67 21.23 12.64 2.49
C SER A 67 22.35 11.68 2.93
N PRO A 68 23.60 11.90 2.51
CA PRO A 68 24.73 11.01 2.83
C PRO A 68 24.92 10.73 4.32
N GLU A 69 24.47 11.61 5.21
CA GLU A 69 24.58 11.50 6.67
C GLU A 69 23.92 10.24 7.28
N VAL A 70 23.00 9.58 6.56
CA VAL A 70 22.32 8.36 7.04
C VAL A 70 22.96 7.07 6.52
N LYS A 71 23.93 7.13 5.60
CA LYS A 71 24.51 5.94 4.95
C LYS A 71 25.52 5.16 5.79
N GLY A 72 25.88 5.60 6.99
CA GLY A 72 26.94 4.97 7.78
C GLY A 72 26.70 4.96 9.28
N LYS A 73 25.87 4.03 9.77
CA LYS A 73 25.97 3.45 11.13
C LYS A 73 25.41 2.02 11.12
N SER A 74 26.19 1.10 10.59
CA SER A 74 26.07 -0.33 10.86
C SER A 74 27.49 -0.83 11.15
N SER A 75 27.82 -0.85 12.43
CA SER A 75 28.96 -1.53 13.05
C SER A 75 28.44 -2.22 14.29
#